data_AF-A0AAW4I8H3-F1
#
_entry.id   AF-A0AAW4I8H3-F1
#
_cell.length_a   1.000
_cell.length_b   1.000
_cell.length_c   1.000
_cell.angle_alpha   90.00
_cell.angle_beta   90.00
_cell.angle_gamma   90.00
#
_symmetry.space_group_name_H-M   'P 1'
#
loop_
_entity.id
_entity.type
_entity.pdbx_description
1 polymer ?
#
loop_
_entity_poly.entity_id
_entity_poly.type
_entity_poly.pdbx_seq_one_letter_code
_entity_poly.pdbx_strand_id
1 'polypeptide(L)'
;MNIVVNEELKAYIEPLTPDEHEALERSILAEGCRDALVLWGDVLVDGHNRYGICQKHGLPFQTVQNPRFQSMEDVHLWMIDQHLGRRSVSDFQRGVLALRKREIMADRKARATTSTETEAAT
;
A
#
# COMPACT_ATOMS: atom_id res chain seq x y z
N MET A 1 -0.02 8.26 -19.27
CA MET A 1 -0.80 7.63 -18.18
C MET A 1 -0.82 8.61 -17.02
N ASN A 2 -2.00 8.94 -16.50
CA ASN A 2 -2.11 9.81 -15.32
C ASN A 2 -2.08 8.91 -14.07
N ILE A 3 -1.13 9.15 -13.16
CA ILE A 3 -1.05 8.47 -11.86
C ILE A 3 -1.27 9.51 -10.77
N VAL A 4 -2.27 9.28 -9.93
CA VAL A 4 -2.64 10.13 -8.80
C VAL A 4 -1.98 9.59 -7.54
N VAL A 5 -1.19 10.44 -6.87
CA VAL A 5 -0.62 10.13 -5.57
C VAL A 5 -1.59 10.58 -4.49
N ASN A 6 -2.13 9.63 -3.74
CA ASN A 6 -2.91 9.93 -2.55
C ASN A 6 -1.94 10.04 -1.35
N GLU A 7 -1.87 11.24 -0.73
CA GLU A 7 -0.93 11.48 0.37
C GLU A 7 -1.25 10.66 1.63
N GLU A 8 -2.51 10.27 1.86
CA GLU A 8 -2.87 9.36 2.97
C GLU A 8 -2.29 7.96 2.73
N LEU A 9 -2.40 7.44 1.51
CA LEU A 9 -1.82 6.14 1.15
C LEU A 9 -0.29 6.18 1.19
N LYS A 10 0.31 7.25 0.67
CA LYS A 10 1.77 7.44 0.69
C LYS A 10 2.32 7.50 2.11
N ALA A 11 1.60 8.14 3.04
CA ALA A 11 1.97 8.23 4.46
C ALA A 11 1.49 7.03 5.30
N TYR A 12 0.72 6.10 4.72
CA TYR A 12 0.08 5.01 5.46
C TYR A 12 1.10 4.05 6.07
N ILE A 13 2.19 3.80 5.35
CA ILE A 13 3.31 3.01 5.81
C ILE A 13 4.49 3.93 6.09
N GLU A 14 5.24 3.64 7.14
CA GLU A 14 6.43 4.40 7.51
C GLU A 14 7.37 4.53 6.28
N PRO A 15 7.80 5.77 5.96
CA PRO A 15 8.61 6.00 4.79
C PRO A 15 9.99 5.36 4.94
N LEU A 16 10.68 5.19 3.80
CA LEU A 16 12.08 4.79 3.83
C LEU A 16 12.91 5.85 4.55
N THR A 17 13.90 5.39 5.32
CA THR A 17 14.98 6.25 5.78
C THR A 17 15.76 6.81 4.57
N PRO A 18 16.50 7.93 4.74
CA PRO A 18 17.32 8.47 3.66
C PRO A 18 18.26 7.44 3.04
N ASP A 19 18.94 6.64 3.86
CA ASP A 19 19.88 5.61 3.41
C ASP A 19 19.19 4.50 2.61
N GLU A 20 18.00 4.06 3.04
CA GLU A 20 17.19 3.07 2.30
C GLU A 20 16.70 3.64 0.97
N HIS A 21 16.29 4.91 0.95
CA HIS A 21 15.86 5.58 -0.26
C HIS A 21 17.02 5.71 -1.26
N GLU A 22 18.21 6.11 -0.81
CA GLU A 22 19.41 6.16 -1.66
C GLU A 22 19.80 4.77 -2.19
N ALA A 23 19.72 3.73 -1.35
CA ALA A 23 19.99 2.37 -1.77
C ALA A 23 19.00 1.90 -2.85
N LEU A 24 17.71 2.23 -2.69
CA LEU A 24 16.70 1.96 -3.70
C LEU A 24 16.97 2.73 -4.99
N GLU A 25 17.33 4.01 -4.90
CA GLU A 25 17.65 4.85 -6.06
C GLU A 25 18.84 4.29 -6.85
N ARG A 26 19.92 3.88 -6.17
CA ARG A 26 21.06 3.21 -6.82
C ARG A 26 20.65 1.92 -7.52
N SER A 27 19.82 1.09 -6.89
CA SER A 27 19.36 -0.17 -7.49
C SER A 27 18.50 0.09 -8.74
N ILE A 28 17.58 1.06 -8.70
CA ILE A 28 16.74 1.42 -9.84
C ILE A 28 17.58 2.00 -10.99
N LEU A 29 18.58 2.81 -10.69
CA LEU A 29 19.48 3.36 -11.73
C LEU A 29 20.34 2.27 -12.39
N ALA A 30 20.73 1.23 -11.65
CA ALA A 30 21.55 0.15 -12.16
C ALA A 30 20.75 -0.93 -12.91
N GLU A 31 19.55 -1.27 -12.42
CA GLU A 31 18.79 -2.45 -12.86
C GLU A 31 17.41 -2.11 -13.44
N GLY A 32 16.99 -0.85 -13.38
CA GLY A 32 15.66 -0.40 -13.77
C GLY A 32 14.58 -0.64 -12.71
N CYS A 33 13.38 -0.12 -12.95
CA CYS A 33 12.21 -0.36 -12.09
C CYS A 33 11.59 -1.74 -12.38
N ARG A 34 12.21 -2.79 -11.84
CA ARG A 34 11.83 -4.18 -12.10
C ARG A 34 10.43 -4.52 -11.61
N ASP A 35 10.12 -4.12 -10.39
CA ASP A 35 8.81 -4.36 -9.79
C ASP A 35 7.79 -3.36 -10.33
N ALA A 36 6.62 -3.87 -10.73
CA ALA A 36 5.53 -3.02 -11.18
C ALA A 36 4.96 -2.16 -10.03
N LEU A 37 4.51 -0.96 -10.36
CA LEU A 37 3.72 -0.13 -9.45
C LEU A 37 2.30 -0.68 -9.37
N VAL A 38 1.73 -0.71 -8.17
CA VAL A 38 0.36 -1.22 -7.98
C VAL A 38 -0.61 -0.04 -7.99
N LEU A 39 -1.62 -0.13 -8.85
CA LEU A 39 -2.65 0.90 -9.02
C LEU A 39 -4.04 0.38 -8.62
N TRP A 40 -4.89 1.33 -8.24
CA TRP A 40 -6.35 1.17 -8.18
C TRP A 40 -6.99 2.26 -9.04
N GLY A 41 -7.32 1.93 -10.29
CA GLY A 41 -7.66 2.96 -11.28
C GLY A 41 -6.41 3.79 -11.60
N ASP A 42 -6.47 5.09 -11.35
CA ASP A 42 -5.34 6.03 -11.47
C ASP A 42 -4.59 6.25 -10.15
N VAL A 43 -5.11 5.77 -9.02
CA VAL A 43 -4.51 5.97 -7.70
C VAL A 43 -3.31 5.02 -7.51
N LEU A 44 -2.17 5.57 -7.10
CA LEU A 44 -0.99 4.80 -6.71
C LEU A 44 -1.18 4.18 -5.33
N VAL A 45 -1.12 2.85 -5.26
CA VAL A 45 -1.28 2.09 -4.02
C VAL A 45 0.08 1.65 -3.45
N ASP A 46 0.96 1.10 -4.30
CA ASP A 46 2.31 0.68 -3.89
C ASP A 46 3.37 1.06 -4.91
N GLY A 47 4.58 1.32 -4.41
CA GLY A 47 5.70 1.78 -5.21
C GLY A 47 5.88 3.30 -5.23
N HIS A 48 5.35 4.04 -4.25
CA HIS A 48 5.52 5.50 -4.13
C HIS A 48 6.98 5.97 -4.32
N ASN A 49 7.94 5.33 -3.64
CA ASN A 49 9.36 5.67 -3.80
C ASN A 49 9.88 5.33 -5.21
N ARG A 50 9.54 4.15 -5.73
CA ARG A 50 9.92 3.73 -7.10
C ARG A 50 9.37 4.71 -8.14
N TYR A 51 8.11 5.11 -8.00
CA TYR A 51 7.45 6.08 -8.87
C TYR A 51 8.17 7.43 -8.86
N GLY A 52 8.46 7.98 -7.67
CA GLY A 52 9.19 9.25 -7.53
C GLY A 52 10.58 9.20 -8.17
N ILE A 53 11.33 8.11 -7.94
CA ILE A 53 12.66 7.90 -8.53
C ILE A 53 12.57 7.77 -10.05
N CYS A 54 11.62 7.00 -10.57
CA CYS A 54 11.45 6.85 -12.01
C CYS A 54 11.06 8.16 -12.70
N GLN A 55 10.17 8.95 -12.09
CA GLN A 55 9.81 10.28 -12.58
C GLN A 55 11.02 11.21 -12.59
N LYS A 56 11.81 11.23 -11.50
CA LYS A 56 13.03 12.05 -11.37
C LYS A 56 14.04 11.77 -12.48
N HIS A 57 14.21 10.51 -12.87
CA HIS A 57 15.24 10.07 -13.83
C HIS A 57 14.71 9.75 -15.24
N GLY A 58 13.41 9.92 -15.48
CA GLY A 58 12.79 9.58 -16.77
C GLY A 58 12.86 8.08 -17.11
N LEU A 59 12.87 7.21 -16.09
CA LEU A 59 12.98 5.77 -16.27
C LEU A 59 11.62 5.12 -16.55
N PRO A 60 11.56 4.11 -17.44
CA PRO A 60 10.34 3.36 -17.66
C PRO A 60 10.01 2.49 -16.44
N PHE A 61 8.72 2.28 -16.22
CA PHE A 61 8.20 1.39 -15.18
C PHE A 61 6.95 0.68 -15.71
N GLN A 62 6.65 -0.47 -15.12
CA GLN A 62 5.42 -1.20 -15.38
C GLN A 62 4.38 -0.90 -14.30
N THR A 63 3.11 -1.08 -14.63
CA THR A 63 2.02 -0.97 -13.66
C THR A 63 1.11 -2.18 -13.72
N VAL A 64 0.51 -2.51 -12.58
CA VAL A 64 -0.49 -3.58 -12.45
C VAL A 64 -1.70 -3.06 -11.70
N GLN A 65 -2.88 -3.48 -12.12
CA GLN A 65 -4.13 -3.24 -11.40
C GLN A 65 -4.37 -4.39 -10.43
N ASN A 66 -4.81 -4.09 -9.20
CA ASN A 66 -5.26 -5.12 -8.29
C ASN A 66 -6.80 -5.23 -8.33
N PRO A 67 -7.37 -6.30 -8.90
CA PRO A 67 -8.82 -6.41 -9.10
C PRO A 67 -9.60 -6.69 -7.81
N ARG A 68 -8.90 -6.90 -6.68
CA ARG A 68 -9.54 -7.22 -5.39
C ARG A 68 -9.91 -5.98 -4.58
N PHE A 69 -9.49 -4.79 -5.00
CA PHE A 69 -9.81 -3.55 -4.31
C PHE A 69 -11.24 -3.12 -4.63
N GLN A 70 -12.11 -3.18 -3.63
CA GLN A 70 -13.49 -2.71 -3.70
C GLN A 70 -13.72 -1.48 -2.80
N SER A 71 -12.82 -1.26 -1.86
CA SER A 71 -12.88 -0.18 -0.87
C SER A 71 -11.48 0.27 -0.46
N MET A 72 -11.38 1.46 0.15
CA MET A 72 -10.13 1.95 0.72
C MET A 72 -9.59 1.03 1.83
N GLU A 73 -10.48 0.36 2.56
CA GLU A 73 -10.09 -0.63 3.55
C GLU A 73 -9.42 -1.86 2.93
N ASP A 74 -9.83 -2.28 1.71
CA ASP A 74 -9.14 -3.38 1.00
C ASP A 74 -7.73 -2.96 0.61
N VAL A 75 -7.57 -1.69 0.20
CA VAL A 75 -6.26 -1.10 -0.11
C VAL A 75 -5.37 -1.10 1.13
N HIS A 76 -5.87 -0.57 2.25
CA HIS A 76 -5.14 -0.55 3.53
C HIS A 76 -4.74 -1.95 4.02
N LEU A 77 -5.68 -2.91 4.01
CA LEU A 77 -5.41 -4.29 4.43
C LEU A 77 -4.35 -4.94 3.53
N TRP A 78 -4.44 -4.73 2.22
CA TRP A 78 -3.45 -5.26 1.30
C TRP A 78 -2.07 -4.60 1.50
N MET A 79 -2.00 -3.29 1.73
CA MET A 79 -0.74 -2.60 2.02
C MET A 79 -0.09 -3.13 3.29
N ILE A 80 -0.88 -3.38 4.35
CA ILE A 80 -0.40 -4.02 5.58
C ILE A 80 0.16 -5.40 5.28
N ASP A 81 -0.57 -6.23 4.54
CA ASP A 81 -0.16 -7.60 4.24
C ASP A 81 1.12 -7.67 3.40
N GLN A 82 1.27 -6.75 2.43
CA GLN A 82 2.51 -6.63 1.66
C GLN A 82 3.71 -6.31 2.55
N HIS A 83 3.54 -5.44 3.55
CA HIS A 83 4.63 -5.05 4.44
C HIS A 83 4.95 -6.12 5.48
N LEU A 84 3.94 -6.74 6.09
CA LEU A 84 4.13 -7.83 7.05
C LEU A 84 4.89 -9.02 6.46
N GLY A 85 4.80 -9.26 5.14
CA GLY A 85 5.54 -10.29 4.42
C GLY A 85 7.02 -9.97 4.19
N ARG A 86 7.48 -8.73 4.41
CA ARG A 86 8.88 -8.34 4.22
C ARG A 86 9.74 -8.76 5.41
N ARG A 87 10.93 -9.29 5.10
CA ARG A 87 11.94 -9.64 6.12
C ARG A 87 12.56 -8.42 6.80
N SER A 88 12.51 -7.26 6.16
CA SER A 88 13.09 -6.01 6.67
C SER A 88 12.22 -5.31 7.72
N VAL A 89 10.98 -5.75 7.94
CA VAL A 89 10.08 -5.09 8.90
C VAL A 89 10.45 -5.48 10.32
N SER A 90 10.77 -4.46 11.13
CA SER A 90 11.08 -4.60 12.55
C SER A 90 9.90 -5.14 13.36
N ASP A 91 10.17 -5.74 14.52
CA ASP A 91 9.11 -6.25 15.41
C ASP A 91 8.16 -5.13 15.88
N PHE A 92 8.67 -3.93 16.08
CA PHE A 92 7.86 -2.76 16.42
C PHE A 92 6.88 -2.41 15.30
N GLN A 93 7.38 -2.23 14.07
CA GLN A 93 6.53 -1.96 12.91
C GLN A 93 5.53 -3.09 12.65
N ARG A 94 5.95 -4.35 12.83
CA ARG A 94 5.08 -5.52 12.74
C ARG A 94 3.93 -5.44 13.74
N GLY A 95 4.21 -5.05 14.98
CA GLY A 95 3.19 -4.83 16.01
C GLY A 95 2.20 -3.72 15.63
N VAL A 96 2.69 -2.57 15.15
CA VAL A 96 1.85 -1.44 14.71
C VAL A 96 0.93 -1.84 13.55
N LEU A 97 1.47 -2.50 12.53
CA LEU A 97 0.69 -2.96 11.37
C LEU A 97 -0.33 -4.03 11.76
N ALA A 98 0.04 -4.97 12.64
CA ALA A 98 -0.89 -5.98 13.15
C ALA A 98 -2.05 -5.37 13.93
N LEU A 99 -1.80 -4.33 14.74
CA LEU A 99 -2.83 -3.61 15.47
C LEU A 99 -3.81 -2.91 14.51
N ARG A 100 -3.30 -2.15 13.53
CA ARG A 100 -4.13 -1.48 12.51
C ARG A 100 -4.97 -2.49 11.72
N LYS A 101 -4.39 -3.63 11.34
CA LYS A 101 -5.12 -4.72 10.66
C LYS A 101 -6.28 -5.21 11.51
N ARG A 102 -6.05 -5.43 12.80
CA ARG A 102 -7.08 -5.90 13.74
C ARG A 102 -8.23 -4.91 13.87
N GLU A 103 -7.93 -3.61 13.93
CA GLU A 103 -8.94 -2.55 14.02
C GLU A 103 -9.85 -2.53 12.78
N ILE A 104 -9.27 -2.50 11.58
CA ILE A 104 -10.05 -2.53 10.32
C ILE A 104 -10.96 -3.77 10.26
N MET A 105 -10.42 -4.93 10.64
CA MET A 105 -11.19 -6.18 10.64
C MET A 105 -12.31 -6.19 11.69
N ALA A 106 -12.08 -5.58 12.86
CA ALA A 106 -13.10 -5.43 13.90
C ALA A 106 -14.24 -4.51 13.44
N ASP A 107 -13.91 -3.38 12.81
CA ASP A 107 -14.90 -2.42 12.29
C ASP A 107 -15.74 -3.00 11.16
N ARG A 108 -15.12 -3.81 10.28
CA ARG A 108 -15.86 -4.59 9.27
C ARG A 108 -16.83 -5.56 9.91
N LYS A 109 -16.39 -6.31 10.92
CA LYS A 109 -17.25 -7.26 11.63
C LYS A 109 -18.41 -6.55 12.33
N ALA A 110 -18.15 -5.43 13.00
CA ALA A 110 -19.17 -4.65 13.68
C ALA A 110 -20.25 -4.16 12.70
N ARG A 111 -19.85 -3.55 11.57
CA ARG A 111 -20.78 -3.11 10.52
C ARG A 111 -21.59 -4.26 9.94
N ALA A 112 -20.94 -5.40 9.67
CA ALA A 112 -21.63 -6.58 9.15
C ALA A 112 -22.74 -7.05 10.09
N THR A 113 -22.47 -7.13 11.40
CA THR A 113 -23.48 -7.52 12.42
C THR A 113 -24.66 -6.55 12.46
N THR A 114 -24.41 -5.23 12.40
CA THR A 114 -25.47 -4.22 12.44
C THR A 114 -26.38 -4.28 11.20
N SER A 115 -25.81 -4.55 10.03
CA SER A 115 -26.61 -4.74 8.80
C SER A 115 -27.52 -5.97 8.88
N THR A 116 -27.05 -7.11 9.40
CA THR A 116 -27.88 -8.31 9.56
C THR A 116 -28.99 -8.14 10.60
N GLU A 117 -28.74 -7.43 11.71
CA GLU A 117 -29.76 -7.13 12.72
C GLU A 117 -30.85 -6.20 12.19
N THR A 118 -30.49 -5.25 11.32
CA THR A 118 -31.45 -4.32 10.70
C THR A 118 -32.32 -5.04 9.68
N GLU A 119 -31.75 -5.91 8.84
CA GLU A 119 -32.50 -6.71 7.87
C GLU A 119 -33.44 -7.72 8.54
N ALA A 120 -33.06 -8.30 9.67
CA ALA A 120 -33.91 -9.23 10.42
C ALA A 120 -35.09 -8.57 11.16
N ALA A 121 -35.08 -7.24 11.29
CA ALA A 121 -36.09 -6.45 12.01
C ALA A 121 -37.12 -5.77 11.07
N THR A 122 -37.06 -6.03 9.76
CA THR A 122 -38.00 -5.50 8.73
C THR A 122 -38.80 -6.63 8.10
#